data_AF-A0A0S7EJE8-F1
#
_entry.id   AF-A0A0S7EJE8-F1
#
_cell.length_a   1.000
_cell.length_b   1.000
_cell.length_c   1.000
_cell.angle_alpha   90.00
_cell.angle_beta   90.00
_cell.angle_gamma   90.00
#
_symmetry.space_group_name_H-M   'P 1'
#
loop_
_entity.id
_entity.type
_entity.pdbx_description
1 polymer ?
#
loop_
_entity_poly.entity_id
_entity_poly.type
_entity_poly.pdbx_seq_one_letter_code
_entity_poly.pdbx_strand_id
1 'polypeptide(L)'
;NTDMYSPNVKPERKMKLEDFIKNLRGVDNGQDIPRDLLVAIYGRIQKWELRTNDDHVSQVQAVERMVIGKKPVLSLPHRRLVCCCQLFEVPDPNRAQRSGVHQREVFLFNDLLMVTKIYQKKKTSVMYSFRQSFPLLDMQVHTFQNT
;
A
#
# COMPACT_ATOMS: atom_id res chain seq x y z
N ASN A 1 -17.05 -5.10 -11.63
CA ASN A 1 -16.23 -4.80 -10.43
C ASN A 1 -14.99 -4.00 -10.81
N THR A 2 -14.03 -4.61 -11.52
CA THR A 2 -12.74 -3.98 -11.87
C THR A 2 -12.88 -2.63 -12.57
N ASP A 3 -13.66 -2.55 -13.65
CA ASP A 3 -13.88 -1.29 -14.37
C ASP A 3 -14.51 -0.20 -13.45
N MET A 4 -15.59 -0.55 -12.77
CA MET A 4 -16.36 0.36 -11.93
C MET A 4 -15.58 0.92 -10.73
N TYR A 5 -14.71 0.14 -10.12
CA TYR A 5 -13.96 0.54 -8.91
C TYR A 5 -12.48 0.84 -9.16
N SER A 6 -11.98 0.64 -10.39
CA SER A 6 -10.59 0.99 -10.72
C SER A 6 -10.38 2.51 -10.60
N PRO A 7 -9.31 2.95 -9.91
CA PRO A 7 -8.93 4.36 -9.85
C PRO A 7 -8.38 4.87 -11.18
N ASN A 8 -8.00 3.98 -12.10
CA ASN A 8 -7.40 4.33 -13.39
C ASN A 8 -8.45 4.58 -14.50
N VAL A 9 -9.71 4.19 -14.28
CA VAL A 9 -10.80 4.42 -15.23
C VAL A 9 -11.52 5.71 -14.83
N LYS A 10 -11.45 6.72 -15.71
CA LYS A 10 -12.16 8.00 -15.50
C LYS A 10 -13.67 7.76 -15.38
N PRO A 11 -14.40 8.49 -14.51
CA PRO A 11 -15.82 8.29 -14.31
C PRO A 11 -16.65 8.27 -15.59
N GLU A 12 -16.32 9.11 -16.57
CA GLU A 12 -17.06 9.22 -17.83
C GLU A 12 -16.85 8.02 -18.76
N ARG A 13 -15.76 7.26 -18.54
CA ARG A 13 -15.38 6.07 -19.31
C ARG A 13 -15.78 4.76 -18.64
N LYS A 14 -16.29 4.79 -17.41
CA LYS A 14 -16.76 3.59 -16.71
C LYS A 14 -17.95 3.00 -17.45
N MET A 15 -17.96 1.68 -17.55
CA MET A 15 -19.03 0.90 -18.18
C MET A 15 -20.35 1.20 -17.48
N LYS A 16 -21.32 1.71 -18.24
CA LYS A 16 -22.68 1.94 -17.73
C LYS A 16 -23.48 0.64 -17.80
N LEU A 17 -24.66 0.65 -17.18
CA LEU A 17 -25.56 -0.50 -17.19
C LEU A 17 -25.89 -0.97 -18.63
N GLU A 18 -26.22 -0.03 -19.52
CA GLU A 18 -26.53 -0.38 -20.91
C GLU A 18 -25.31 -0.91 -21.68
N ASP A 19 -24.11 -0.44 -21.35
CA ASP A 19 -22.87 -0.97 -21.91
C ASP A 19 -22.64 -2.41 -21.42
N PHE A 20 -22.88 -2.68 -20.13
CA PHE A 20 -22.79 -4.03 -19.56
C PHE A 20 -23.77 -5.01 -20.22
N ILE A 21 -25.02 -4.59 -20.43
CA ILE A 21 -26.03 -5.40 -21.12
C ILE A 21 -25.62 -5.64 -22.58
N LYS A 22 -25.20 -4.59 -23.29
CA LYS A 22 -24.76 -4.68 -24.69
C LYS A 22 -23.56 -5.63 -24.85
N ASN A 23 -22.61 -5.58 -23.93
CA ASN A 23 -21.40 -6.41 -23.95
C ASN A 23 -21.70 -7.92 -23.78
N LEU A 24 -22.87 -8.27 -23.27
CA LEU A 24 -23.29 -9.66 -23.01
C LEU A 24 -24.39 -10.15 -23.97
N ARG A 25 -24.64 -9.46 -25.08
CA ARG A 25 -25.60 -9.94 -26.10
C ARG A 25 -25.09 -11.19 -26.81
N GLY A 26 -25.99 -12.14 -27.07
CA GLY A 26 -25.70 -13.37 -27.81
C GLY A 26 -24.80 -14.39 -27.10
N VAL A 27 -24.43 -14.16 -25.83
CA VAL A 27 -23.48 -15.03 -25.11
C VAL A 27 -24.09 -16.36 -24.69
N ASP A 28 -25.41 -16.47 -24.62
CA ASP A 28 -26.13 -17.71 -24.25
C ASP A 28 -26.56 -18.47 -25.51
N ASN A 29 -25.62 -19.19 -26.14
CA ASN A 29 -25.84 -19.95 -27.38
C ASN A 29 -26.45 -19.11 -28.53
N GLY A 30 -26.00 -17.86 -28.67
CA GLY A 30 -26.53 -16.92 -29.65
C GLY A 30 -27.77 -16.15 -29.19
N GLN A 31 -28.29 -16.42 -27.98
CA GLN A 31 -29.36 -15.66 -27.35
C GLN A 31 -28.83 -14.68 -26.30
N ASP A 32 -29.68 -13.73 -25.92
CA ASP A 32 -29.39 -12.75 -24.88
C ASP A 32 -29.75 -13.31 -23.49
N ILE A 33 -28.90 -13.03 -22.50
CA ILE A 33 -29.22 -13.29 -21.09
C ILE A 33 -30.40 -12.37 -20.68
N PRO A 34 -31.39 -12.86 -19.89
CA PRO A 34 -32.50 -12.04 -19.41
C PRO A 34 -32.04 -10.71 -18.79
N ARG A 35 -32.59 -9.61 -19.28
CA ARG A 35 -32.16 -8.25 -18.90
C ARG A 35 -32.21 -8.02 -17.40
N ASP A 36 -33.26 -8.48 -16.74
CA ASP A 36 -33.47 -8.27 -15.30
C ASP A 36 -32.36 -8.91 -14.46
N LEU A 37 -31.83 -10.06 -14.90
CA LEU A 37 -30.69 -10.70 -14.25
C LEU A 37 -29.43 -9.84 -14.35
N LEU A 38 -29.14 -9.30 -15.53
CA LEU A 38 -27.99 -8.43 -15.77
C LEU A 38 -28.11 -7.11 -14.98
N VAL A 39 -29.31 -6.51 -14.95
CA VAL A 39 -29.60 -5.32 -14.14
C VAL A 39 -29.38 -5.59 -12.66
N ALA A 40 -29.88 -6.73 -12.15
CA ALA A 40 -29.70 -7.10 -10.75
C ALA A 40 -28.25 -7.38 -10.38
N ILE A 41 -27.46 -7.99 -11.27
CA ILE A 41 -26.02 -8.20 -11.06
C ILE A 41 -25.29 -6.85 -11.05
N TYR A 42 -25.51 -6.01 -12.06
CA TYR A 42 -24.87 -4.70 -12.16
C TYR A 42 -25.19 -3.82 -10.95
N GLY A 43 -26.46 -3.75 -10.55
CA GLY A 43 -26.90 -2.94 -9.40
C GLY A 43 -26.30 -3.42 -8.08
N ARG A 44 -26.14 -4.73 -7.86
CA ARG A 44 -25.47 -5.27 -6.67
C ARG A 44 -23.99 -4.90 -6.64
N ILE A 45 -23.29 -5.06 -7.77
CA ILE A 45 -21.89 -4.67 -7.89
C ILE A 45 -21.73 -3.16 -7.68
N GLN A 46 -22.64 -2.34 -8.19
CA GLN A 46 -22.62 -0.88 -8.01
C GLN A 46 -22.83 -0.47 -6.55
N LYS A 47 -23.68 -1.20 -5.84
CA LYS A 47 -23.97 -0.94 -4.42
C LYS A 47 -22.82 -1.40 -3.52
N TRP A 48 -22.22 -2.55 -3.84
CA TRP A 48 -21.19 -3.18 -3.02
C TRP A 48 -20.03 -3.68 -3.89
N GLU A 49 -18.87 -3.05 -3.71
CA GLU A 49 -17.63 -3.48 -4.33
C GLU A 49 -17.26 -4.90 -3.86
N LEU A 50 -16.89 -5.76 -4.80
CA LEU A 50 -16.28 -7.04 -4.46
C LEU A 50 -14.85 -6.78 -4.02
N ARG A 51 -14.60 -6.91 -2.71
CA ARG A 51 -13.28 -6.78 -2.08
C ARG A 51 -12.79 -8.13 -1.60
N THR A 52 -11.49 -8.36 -1.71
CA THR A 52 -10.82 -9.45 -0.99
C THR A 52 -10.69 -9.08 0.48
N ASN A 53 -10.58 -10.09 1.35
CA ASN A 53 -10.27 -9.86 2.76
C ASN A 53 -8.87 -9.26 2.90
N ASP A 54 -8.66 -8.55 4.01
CA ASP A 54 -7.35 -8.03 4.35
C ASP A 54 -6.36 -9.15 4.69
N ASP A 55 -5.12 -9.00 4.24
CA ASP A 55 -4.01 -9.89 4.51
C ASP A 55 -2.78 -9.12 5.03
N HIS A 56 -1.61 -9.78 5.08
CA HIS A 56 -0.36 -9.10 5.48
C HIS A 56 0.08 -8.04 4.46
N VAL A 57 -0.29 -8.17 3.18
CA VAL A 57 0.02 -7.19 2.14
C VAL A 57 -0.85 -5.94 2.30
N SER A 58 -2.11 -6.07 2.71
CA SER A 58 -2.97 -4.91 3.06
C SER A 58 -2.29 -4.00 4.10
N GLN A 59 -1.60 -4.57 5.09
CA GLN A 59 -0.85 -3.80 6.10
C GLN A 59 0.36 -3.07 5.48
N VAL A 60 1.10 -3.76 4.60
CA VAL A 60 2.24 -3.15 3.90
C VAL A 60 1.77 -2.03 2.97
N GLN A 61 0.64 -2.19 2.27
CA GLN A 61 0.03 -1.13 1.47
C GLN A 61 -0.38 0.08 2.31
N ALA A 62 -0.88 -0.14 3.54
CA ALA A 62 -1.20 0.95 4.46
C ALA A 62 0.05 1.77 4.82
N VAL A 63 1.16 1.11 5.17
CA VAL A 63 2.46 1.78 5.39
C VAL A 63 2.92 2.49 4.12
N GLU A 64 2.85 1.84 2.97
CA GLU A 64 3.30 2.39 1.69
C GLU A 64 2.58 3.70 1.32
N ARG A 65 1.28 3.81 1.62
CA ARG A 65 0.48 5.03 1.43
C ARG A 65 0.92 6.17 2.35
N MET A 66 1.47 5.87 3.53
CA MET A 66 1.95 6.87 4.49
C MET A 66 3.36 7.38 4.16
N VAL A 67 4.09 6.70 3.27
CA VAL A 67 5.48 7.04 2.92
C VAL A 67 5.54 7.74 1.57
N ILE A 68 6.07 8.96 1.54
CA ILE A 68 6.30 9.75 0.33
C ILE A 68 7.77 9.70 -0.10
N GLY A 69 8.04 10.02 -1.37
CA GLY A 69 9.40 10.02 -1.94
C GLY A 69 9.70 8.77 -2.78
N LYS A 70 10.92 8.70 -3.32
CA LYS A 70 11.39 7.64 -4.22
C LYS A 70 11.72 6.36 -3.45
N LYS A 71 10.68 5.61 -3.09
CA LYS A 71 10.76 4.30 -2.43
C LYS A 71 10.64 3.15 -3.44
N PRO A 72 11.20 1.96 -3.16
CA PRO A 72 10.84 0.76 -3.91
C PRO A 72 9.37 0.40 -3.70
N VAL A 73 8.82 -0.45 -4.57
CA VAL A 73 7.49 -1.03 -4.35
C VAL A 73 7.54 -1.90 -3.09
N LEU A 74 6.75 -1.54 -2.09
CA LEU A 74 6.74 -2.23 -0.81
C LEU A 74 5.76 -3.40 -0.80
N SER A 75 4.57 -3.22 -1.37
CA SER A 75 3.45 -4.16 -1.35
C SER A 75 3.62 -5.39 -2.25
N LEU A 76 4.77 -6.06 -2.14
CA LEU A 76 5.04 -7.34 -2.79
C LEU A 76 4.32 -8.49 -2.04
N PRO A 77 3.83 -9.53 -2.74
CA PRO A 77 3.07 -10.62 -2.10
C PRO A 77 3.78 -11.34 -0.95
N HIS A 78 5.12 -11.41 -0.98
CA HIS A 78 5.93 -12.07 0.05
C HIS A 78 6.37 -11.14 1.19
N ARG A 79 6.18 -9.83 1.06
CA ARG A 79 6.67 -8.85 2.02
C ARG A 79 5.65 -8.65 3.14
N ARG A 80 6.09 -8.79 4.39
CA ARG A 80 5.30 -8.63 5.60
C ARG A 80 5.97 -7.65 6.54
N LEU A 81 5.21 -6.72 7.10
CA LEU A 81 5.67 -5.84 8.17
C LEU A 81 5.95 -6.68 9.42
N VAL A 82 7.16 -6.56 9.97
CA VAL A 82 7.58 -7.21 11.22
C VAL A 82 7.42 -6.25 12.39
N CYS A 83 8.00 -5.06 12.31
CA CYS A 83 7.84 -4.03 13.34
C CYS A 83 8.10 -2.61 12.81
N CYS A 84 7.71 -1.63 13.62
CA CYS A 84 8.00 -0.22 13.44
C CYS A 84 8.67 0.30 14.72
N CYS A 85 9.78 1.00 14.58
CA CYS A 85 10.49 1.56 15.73
C CYS A 85 11.04 2.95 15.44
N GLN A 86 11.06 3.77 16.47
CA GLN A 86 11.71 5.07 16.45
C GLN A 86 13.16 4.92 16.89
N LEU A 87 14.09 5.36 16.04
CA LEU A 87 15.53 5.33 16.30
C LEU A 87 16.16 6.70 16.00
N PHE A 88 17.39 6.93 16.48
CA PHE A 88 18.15 8.13 16.17
C PHE A 88 19.39 7.72 15.38
N GLU A 89 19.48 8.17 14.13
CA GLU A 89 20.63 7.89 13.27
C GLU A 89 21.88 8.58 13.83
N VAL A 90 22.99 7.84 13.93
CA VAL A 90 24.28 8.32 14.42
C VAL A 90 25.25 8.35 13.23
N PRO A 91 25.50 9.53 12.61
CA PRO A 91 26.38 9.60 11.44
C PRO A 91 27.85 9.29 11.75
N ASP A 92 28.31 9.63 12.96
CA ASP A 92 29.67 9.39 13.44
C ASP A 92 29.64 8.93 14.91
N PRO A 93 29.90 7.64 15.19
CA PRO A 93 29.91 7.09 16.55
C PRO A 93 30.93 7.74 17.49
N ASN A 94 32.02 8.31 16.94
CA ASN A 94 33.10 8.91 17.73
C ASN A 94 32.81 10.36 18.14
N ARG A 95 31.71 10.94 17.65
CA ARG A 95 31.34 12.32 17.91
C ARG A 95 30.06 12.41 18.73
N ALA A 96 30.11 13.15 19.83
CA ALA A 96 28.92 13.44 20.62
C ALA A 96 27.86 14.18 19.77
N GLN A 97 26.61 13.73 19.87
CA GLN A 97 25.46 14.37 19.24
C GLN A 97 24.40 14.75 20.28
N ARG A 98 23.66 15.83 20.00
CA ARG A 98 22.54 16.25 20.88
C ARG A 98 21.45 15.19 20.88
N SER A 99 20.85 14.95 22.05
CA SER A 99 19.72 14.04 22.19
C SER A 99 18.54 14.46 21.31
N GLY A 100 17.85 13.50 20.70
CA GLY A 100 16.71 13.76 19.82
C GLY A 100 17.05 14.09 18.36
N VAL A 101 18.33 14.35 18.03
CA VAL A 101 18.73 14.69 16.66
C VAL A 101 18.73 13.45 15.77
N HIS A 102 18.42 13.65 14.48
CA HIS A 102 18.34 12.59 13.47
C HIS A 102 17.35 11.46 13.80
N GLN A 103 16.23 11.79 14.45
CA GLN A 103 15.11 10.87 14.63
C GLN A 103 14.64 10.27 13.29
N ARG A 104 14.46 8.95 13.26
CA ARG A 104 13.96 8.15 12.14
C ARG A 104 12.84 7.26 12.62
N GLU A 105 11.86 7.05 11.74
CA GLU A 105 10.91 5.95 11.89
C GLU A 105 11.38 4.83 10.97
N VAL A 106 11.73 3.70 11.57
CA VAL A 106 12.29 2.53 10.89
C VAL A 106 11.23 1.46 10.82
N PHE A 107 10.98 0.97 9.60
CA PHE A 107 10.06 -0.12 9.31
C PHE A 107 10.88 -1.35 8.94
N LEU A 108 10.79 -2.38 9.77
CA LEU A 108 11.38 -3.68 9.47
C LEU A 108 10.32 -4.55 8.79
N PHE A 109 10.60 -4.95 7.56
CA PHE A 109 9.90 -6.03 6.87
C PHE A 109 10.71 -7.33 7.01
N ASN A 110 10.13 -8.45 6.63
CA ASN A 110 10.80 -9.75 6.67
C ASN A 110 12.01 -9.87 5.73
N ASP A 111 12.15 -8.99 4.73
CA ASP A 111 13.22 -9.00 3.73
C ASP A 111 13.93 -7.64 3.55
N LEU A 112 13.40 -6.58 4.18
CA LEU A 112 13.83 -5.20 3.93
C LEU A 112 13.78 -4.36 5.21
N LEU A 113 14.83 -3.58 5.48
CA LEU A 113 14.83 -2.51 6.48
C LEU A 113 14.63 -1.16 5.79
N MET A 114 13.54 -0.45 6.08
CA MET A 114 13.27 0.88 5.52
C MET A 114 13.42 1.97 6.58
N VAL A 115 14.19 3.01 6.25
CA VAL A 115 14.44 4.16 7.12
C VAL A 115 13.70 5.38 6.57
N THR A 116 12.93 6.05 7.42
CA THR A 116 12.14 7.23 7.07
C THR A 116 12.35 8.38 8.06
N LYS A 117 11.88 9.57 7.70
CA LYS A 117 11.79 10.74 8.58
C LYS A 117 10.35 11.21 8.63
N ILE A 118 9.83 11.61 9.79
CA ILE A 118 8.50 12.24 9.86
C ILE A 118 8.48 13.48 8.96
N TYR A 119 7.54 13.51 8.02
CA TYR A 119 7.30 14.63 7.11
C TYR A 119 6.21 15.54 7.66
N GLN A 120 5.06 14.97 8.03
CA GLN A 120 3.94 15.68 8.61
C GLN A 120 3.28 14.82 9.69
N LYS A 121 2.98 15.43 10.85
CA LYS A 121 2.25 14.77 11.94
C LYS A 121 0.99 15.57 12.25
N LYS A 122 -0.17 14.98 12.04
CA LYS A 122 -1.50 15.49 12.41
C LYS A 122 -2.04 14.68 13.59
N LYS A 123 -3.16 15.11 14.18
CA LYS A 123 -3.80 14.44 15.33
C LYS A 123 -4.15 12.98 15.06
N THR A 124 -4.53 12.64 13.83
CA THR A 124 -5.02 11.30 13.43
C THR A 124 -4.17 10.62 12.37
N SER A 125 -3.14 11.28 11.83
CA SER A 125 -2.33 10.72 10.75
C SER A 125 -0.89 11.23 10.77
N VAL A 126 0.02 10.37 10.30
CA VAL A 126 1.43 10.69 10.13
C VAL A 126 1.82 10.36 8.70
N MET A 127 2.59 11.24 8.08
CA MET A 127 3.23 11.03 6.78
C MET A 127 4.73 11.01 6.99
N TYR A 128 5.40 10.08 6.31
CA TYR A 128 6.85 9.87 6.40
C TYR A 128 7.51 10.18 5.07
N SER A 129 8.65 10.84 5.11
CA SER A 129 9.55 11.01 3.97
C SER A 129 10.53 9.83 3.93
N PHE A 130 10.53 9.10 2.82
CA PHE A 130 11.50 8.03 2.57
C PHE A 130 12.93 8.58 2.58
N ARG A 131 13.85 7.87 3.24
CA ARG A 131 15.29 8.21 3.24
C ARG A 131 16.09 7.16 2.49
N GLN A 132 16.00 5.91 2.94
CA GLN A 132 16.78 4.80 2.39
C GLN A 132 16.14 3.47 2.78
N SER A 133 16.55 2.41 2.09
CA SER A 133 16.16 1.04 2.40
C SER A 133 17.31 0.09 2.15
N PHE A 134 17.40 -0.95 2.95
CA PHE A 134 18.47 -1.94 2.91
C PHE A 134 17.86 -3.34 2.83
N PRO A 135 18.25 -4.19 1.86
CA PRO A 135 17.89 -5.59 1.88
C PRO A 135 18.50 -6.26 3.13
N LEU A 136 17.80 -7.23 3.70
CA LEU A 136 18.31 -7.96 4.88
C LEU A 136 19.30 -9.06 4.51
N LEU A 137 19.41 -9.41 3.22
CA LEU A 137 20.41 -10.38 2.75
C LEU A 137 21.82 -9.90 3.13
N ASP A 138 22.56 -10.77 3.80
CA ASP A 138 23.92 -10.52 4.32
C ASP A 138 24.06 -9.36 5.31
N MET A 139 22.95 -8.80 5.81
CA MET A 139 23.00 -7.76 6.83
C MET A 139 23.45 -8.34 8.17
N GLN A 140 24.47 -7.75 8.77
CA GLN A 140 24.91 -8.05 10.14
C GLN A 140 24.50 -6.94 11.10
N VAL A 141 24.13 -7.33 12.32
CA VAL A 141 23.75 -6.40 13.38
C VAL A 141 24.78 -6.48 14.49
N HIS A 142 25.41 -5.35 14.80
CA HIS A 142 26.39 -5.22 15.87
C HIS A 142 25.90 -4.18 16.86
N THR A 143 26.06 -4.45 18.15
CA THR A 143 25.78 -3.50 19.22
C THR A 143 27.05 -2.74 19.57
N PHE A 144 26.92 -1.44 19.86
CA PHE A 144 28.01 -0.63 20.41
C PHE A 144 27.47 0.26 21.52
N GLN A 145 28.35 0.69 22.41
CA GLN A 145 28.06 1.64 23.46
C GLN A 145 29.25 2.60 23.55
N ASN A 146 28.98 3.90 23.65
CA ASN A 146 30.04 4.86 23.93
C ASN A 146 30.44 4.72 25.40
N THR A 147 31.73 4.51 25.64
CA THR A 147 32.35 4.59 26.96
C THR A 147 32.23 5.98 27.55
#